data_AF-A0A9P1I525-F1
#
_entry.id   AF-A0A9P1I525-F1
#
_cell.length_a   1.000
_cell.length_b   1.000
_cell.length_c   1.000
_cell.angle_alpha   90.00
_cell.angle_beta   90.00
_cell.angle_gamma   90.00
#
_symmetry.space_group_name_H-M   'P 1'
#
loop_
_entity.id
_entity.type
_entity.pdbx_description
1 polymer ?
#
loop_
_entity_poly.entity_id
_entity_poly.type
_entity_poly.pdbx_seq_one_letter_code
_entity_poly.pdbx_strand_id
1 'polypeptide(L)'
;MSVTSTPSSPSLSTTSGTSYISFCYTWTTRIKTRITADGDSTILSISPKFATVHQLISFQWNIRIHSTKEMSEDEEDDEEKDDYVAVDLYFVDGPVNEVTIMADVGTFENSSTQNPNPNPAILTMKESKSLKMQKGVECEITEDSSKISKYLKENVDKIVRISVVLHMESRLFEPFTYLDSISPTPRASFLTANYNARVNSKVWRRRSKKRTCRSLKHCISDKEKINYEKKVQEILDDERERIFEKDQKQRIGFGLTASQFDFTISRKFARIRAG
;
A
#
# COMPACT_ATOMS: atom_id res chain seq x y z
N MET A 1 -28.36 0.66 -23.81
CA MET A 1 -27.12 0.70 -23.03
C MET A 1 -27.25 -0.34 -21.94
N SER A 2 -26.46 -1.40 -21.98
CA SER A 2 -26.52 -2.49 -21.00
C SER A 2 -25.22 -2.47 -20.21
N VAL A 3 -25.28 -2.02 -18.96
CA VAL A 3 -24.16 -2.03 -18.02
C VAL A 3 -24.12 -3.41 -17.37
N THR A 4 -23.27 -4.30 -17.87
CA THR A 4 -23.03 -5.60 -17.24
C THR A 4 -21.75 -5.52 -16.43
N SER A 5 -21.84 -5.04 -15.20
CA SER A 5 -20.77 -5.14 -14.21
C SER A 5 -20.92 -6.46 -13.46
N THR A 6 -20.28 -7.53 -13.93
CA THR A 6 -20.07 -8.73 -13.13
C THR A 6 -18.86 -8.50 -12.22
N PRO A 7 -19.03 -8.37 -10.90
CA PRO A 7 -17.90 -8.33 -9.98
C PRO A 7 -17.24 -9.72 -9.97
N SER A 8 -16.02 -9.79 -10.48
CA SER A 8 -15.20 -11.00 -10.36
C SER A 8 -14.84 -11.17 -8.87
N SER A 9 -15.08 -12.36 -8.33
CA SER A 9 -14.72 -12.65 -6.93
C SER A 9 -13.21 -12.52 -6.72
N PRO A 10 -12.75 -12.01 -5.56
CA PRO A 10 -11.33 -11.88 -5.29
C PRO A 10 -10.64 -13.25 -5.26
N SER A 11 -9.51 -13.38 -5.95
CA SER A 11 -8.68 -14.60 -5.89
C SER A 11 -7.48 -14.39 -4.97
N LEU A 12 -7.24 -15.34 -4.06
CA LEU A 12 -6.07 -15.34 -3.18
C LEU A 12 -4.89 -16.04 -3.84
N SER A 13 -3.71 -15.42 -3.77
CA SER A 13 -2.44 -16.03 -4.14
C SER A 13 -1.41 -15.78 -3.05
N THR A 14 -0.69 -16.82 -2.63
CA THR A 14 0.34 -16.73 -1.58
C THR A 14 1.72 -16.89 -2.21
N THR A 15 2.55 -15.85 -2.11
CA THR A 15 3.96 -15.89 -2.54
C THR A 15 4.80 -15.32 -1.39
N SER A 16 5.84 -16.04 -0.96
CA SER A 16 6.83 -15.54 0.03
C SER A 16 6.29 -14.99 1.36
N GLY A 17 5.26 -15.62 1.94
CA GLY A 17 4.74 -15.24 3.27
C GLY A 17 3.87 -13.98 3.31
N THR A 18 3.73 -13.26 2.19
CA THR A 18 2.72 -12.22 1.99
C THR A 18 1.58 -12.78 1.16
N SER A 19 0.35 -12.62 1.64
CA SER A 19 -0.85 -13.05 0.91
C SER A 19 -1.37 -11.87 0.10
N TYR A 20 -1.64 -12.08 -1.18
CA TYR A 20 -2.23 -11.07 -2.07
C TYR A 20 -3.66 -11.44 -2.43
N ILE A 21 -4.48 -10.42 -2.59
CA ILE A 21 -5.85 -10.49 -3.09
C ILE A 21 -5.88 -9.78 -4.44
N SER A 22 -6.41 -10.47 -5.44
CA SER A 22 -6.46 -9.95 -6.80
C SER A 22 -7.88 -9.54 -7.16
N PHE A 23 -8.05 -8.35 -7.74
CA PHE A 23 -9.33 -7.82 -8.18
C PHE A 23 -9.27 -7.49 -9.67
N CYS A 24 -10.20 -8.01 -10.47
CA CYS A 24 -10.26 -7.73 -11.90
C CYS A 24 -11.41 -6.77 -12.21
N TYR A 25 -11.08 -5.64 -12.83
CA TYR A 25 -12.05 -4.69 -13.38
C TYR A 25 -11.91 -4.66 -14.90
N THR A 26 -13.03 -4.84 -15.62
CA THR A 26 -13.07 -4.76 -17.08
C THR A 26 -13.91 -3.58 -17.51
N TRP A 27 -13.36 -2.73 -18.37
CA TRP A 27 -13.98 -1.54 -18.91
C TRP A 27 -14.06 -1.62 -20.44
N THR A 28 -15.28 -1.57 -20.98
CA THR A 28 -15.53 -1.46 -22.42
C THR A 28 -15.85 -0.02 -22.76
N THR A 29 -15.07 0.61 -23.63
CA THR A 29 -15.25 2.02 -24.00
C THR A 29 -14.85 2.28 -25.44
N ARG A 30 -15.37 3.37 -26.01
CA ARG A 30 -14.91 3.88 -27.30
C ARG A 30 -13.85 4.94 -27.06
N ILE A 31 -12.63 4.73 -27.56
CA ILE A 31 -11.58 5.76 -27.49
C ILE A 31 -11.98 6.87 -28.44
N LYS A 32 -12.17 8.09 -27.93
CA LYS A 32 -12.54 9.24 -28.73
C LYS A 32 -11.45 10.30 -28.64
N THR A 33 -11.14 10.89 -29.78
CA THR A 33 -10.35 12.10 -29.87
C THR A 33 -11.22 13.33 -29.58
N ARG A 34 -10.69 14.29 -28.84
CA ARG A 34 -11.32 15.56 -28.54
C ARG A 34 -10.43 16.68 -29.06
N ILE A 35 -11.05 17.75 -29.54
CA ILE A 35 -10.35 18.97 -29.93
C ILE A 35 -10.27 19.87 -28.70
N THR A 36 -9.05 20.24 -28.32
CA THR A 36 -8.74 21.17 -27.24
C THR A 36 -8.99 22.61 -27.69
N ALA A 37 -9.05 23.56 -26.76
CA ALA A 37 -9.26 24.98 -27.06
C ALA A 37 -8.22 25.54 -28.05
N ASP A 38 -7.00 25.00 -28.03
CA ASP A 38 -5.88 25.41 -28.88
C ASP A 38 -5.94 24.80 -30.30
N GLY A 39 -7.00 24.05 -30.62
CA GLY A 39 -7.17 23.36 -31.90
C GLY A 39 -6.50 21.99 -31.98
N ASP A 40 -5.71 21.63 -30.96
CA ASP A 40 -5.02 20.36 -30.85
C ASP A 40 -5.97 19.20 -30.56
N SER A 41 -5.70 18.03 -31.15
CA SER A 41 -6.48 16.82 -30.91
C SER A 41 -5.84 15.95 -29.82
N THR A 42 -6.57 15.64 -28.75
CA THR A 42 -6.10 14.76 -27.65
C THR A 42 -7.08 13.63 -27.34
N ILE A 43 -6.56 12.52 -26.83
CA ILE A 43 -7.38 11.41 -26.33
C ILE A 43 -7.58 11.62 -24.83
N LEU A 44 -8.84 11.57 -24.38
CA LEU A 44 -9.17 11.56 -22.96
C LEU A 44 -10.44 10.77 -22.68
N SER A 45 -10.27 9.64 -21.98
CA SER A 45 -11.37 8.80 -21.52
C SER A 45 -11.17 8.42 -20.06
N ILE A 46 -12.21 8.56 -19.24
CA ILE A 46 -12.18 8.22 -17.81
C ILE A 46 -13.23 7.15 -17.55
N SER A 47 -12.86 6.09 -16.84
CA SER A 47 -13.79 5.02 -16.48
C SER A 47 -14.78 5.47 -15.39
N PRO A 48 -15.93 4.79 -15.26
CA PRO A 48 -16.70 4.84 -14.02
C PRO A 48 -15.83 4.44 -12.83
N LYS A 49 -16.19 4.96 -11.65
CA LYS A 49 -15.60 4.56 -10.37
C LYS A 49 -15.89 3.10 -10.10
N PHE A 50 -14.85 2.38 -9.67
CA PHE A 50 -14.97 1.01 -9.18
C PHE A 50 -14.29 0.89 -7.82
N ALA A 51 -14.60 -0.18 -7.10
CA ALA A 51 -14.04 -0.43 -5.79
C ALA A 51 -13.49 -1.85 -5.67
N THR A 52 -12.35 -1.98 -4.99
CA THR A 52 -11.87 -3.26 -4.49
C THR A 52 -12.37 -3.40 -3.06
N VAL A 53 -13.16 -4.44 -2.80
CA VAL A 53 -13.83 -4.63 -1.51
C VAL A 53 -13.54 -6.02 -0.99
N HIS A 54 -13.02 -6.10 0.23
CA HIS A 54 -12.84 -7.36 0.94
C HIS A 54 -12.94 -7.11 2.45
N GLN A 55 -13.61 -8.02 3.17
CA GLN A 55 -13.84 -7.92 4.62
C GLN A 55 -14.29 -6.52 5.10
N LEU A 56 -15.27 -5.93 4.40
CA LEU A 56 -15.86 -4.59 4.68
C LEU A 56 -14.92 -3.40 4.48
N ILE A 57 -13.68 -3.62 4.05
CA ILE A 57 -12.74 -2.56 3.70
C ILE A 57 -12.77 -2.37 2.19
N SER A 58 -12.81 -1.11 1.76
CA SER A 58 -12.92 -0.74 0.35
C SER A 58 -11.88 0.30 -0.06
N PHE A 59 -11.29 0.12 -1.23
CA PHE A 59 -10.53 1.14 -1.94
C PHE A 59 -11.27 1.49 -3.22
N GLN A 60 -11.32 2.76 -3.57
CA GLN A 60 -11.99 3.29 -4.76
C GLN A 60 -10.97 3.76 -5.79
N TRP A 61 -11.28 3.48 -7.05
CA TRP A 61 -10.37 3.63 -8.17
C TRP A 61 -11.07 4.19 -9.39
N ASN A 62 -10.30 4.81 -10.27
CA ASN A 62 -10.67 5.15 -11.64
C ASN A 62 -9.53 4.78 -12.58
N ILE A 63 -9.84 4.49 -13.85
CA ILE A 63 -8.86 4.37 -14.92
C ILE A 63 -8.99 5.58 -15.83
N ARG A 64 -7.86 6.13 -16.28
CA ARG A 64 -7.80 7.18 -17.30
C ARG A 64 -7.00 6.68 -18.50
N ILE A 65 -7.52 6.88 -19.71
CA ILE A 65 -6.78 6.71 -20.95
C ILE A 65 -6.53 8.11 -21.49
N HIS A 66 -5.27 8.45 -21.74
CA HIS A 66 -4.92 9.76 -22.28
C HIS A 66 -3.81 9.69 -23.31
N SER A 67 -3.75 10.68 -24.20
CA SER A 67 -2.60 10.86 -25.09
C SER A 67 -1.56 11.71 -24.36
N THR A 68 -0.33 11.26 -24.34
CA THR A 68 0.83 12.05 -23.93
C THR A 68 1.39 12.70 -25.18
N LYS A 69 0.96 13.94 -25.43
CA LYS A 69 1.67 14.83 -26.36
C LYS A 69 2.60 15.63 -25.46
N GLU A 70 3.88 15.27 -25.44
CA GLU A 70 4.86 15.97 -24.61
C GLU A 70 4.98 17.39 -25.17
N MET A 71 4.33 18.36 -24.52
CA MET A 71 4.66 19.77 -24.69
C MET A 71 6.00 19.96 -23.98
N SER A 72 7.10 19.61 -24.65
CA SER A 72 8.44 19.96 -24.19
C SER A 72 8.59 21.48 -24.25
N GLU A 73 8.45 22.13 -23.09
CA GLU A 73 8.84 23.54 -22.91
C GLU A 73 10.37 23.70 -22.79
N ASP A 74 11.14 22.60 -22.84
CA ASP A 74 12.59 22.60 -22.83
C ASP A 74 13.14 22.25 -24.22
N GLU A 75 13.45 23.31 -24.98
CA GLU A 75 14.05 23.31 -26.33
C GLU A 75 15.53 22.82 -26.34
N GLU A 76 15.88 21.68 -25.73
CA GLU A 76 17.28 21.19 -25.75
C GLU A 76 17.50 19.68 -26.02
N ASP A 77 16.47 18.85 -26.22
CA ASP A 77 16.66 17.47 -26.69
C ASP A 77 15.82 17.20 -27.96
N ASP A 78 16.49 17.19 -29.12
CA ASP A 78 15.98 16.83 -30.46
C ASP A 78 15.67 15.32 -30.60
N GLU A 79 15.04 14.70 -29.59
CA GLU A 79 14.39 13.41 -29.75
C GLU A 79 12.88 13.64 -29.77
N GLU A 80 12.29 13.73 -30.97
CA GLU A 80 10.83 13.66 -31.17
C GLU A 80 10.31 12.39 -30.47
N LYS A 81 9.86 12.52 -29.21
CA LYS A 81 9.20 11.41 -28.53
C LYS A 81 7.87 11.17 -29.24
N ASP A 82 7.73 9.98 -29.82
CA ASP A 82 6.51 9.56 -30.49
C ASP A 82 5.31 9.71 -29.54
N ASP A 83 4.28 10.43 -29.99
CA ASP A 83 3.00 10.53 -29.28
C ASP A 83 2.50 9.13 -28.88
N TYR A 84 2.20 8.89 -27.61
CA TYR A 84 1.75 7.59 -27.14
C TYR A 84 0.44 7.68 -26.34
N VAL A 85 -0.24 6.54 -26.15
CA VAL A 85 -1.50 6.48 -25.43
C VAL A 85 -1.30 5.71 -24.12
N ALA A 86 -1.37 6.44 -23.02
CA ALA A 86 -1.14 5.93 -21.69
C ALA A 86 -2.44 5.51 -20.99
N VAL A 87 -2.31 4.56 -20.06
CA VAL A 87 -3.36 4.15 -19.12
C VAL A 87 -2.90 4.41 -17.68
N ASP A 88 -3.62 5.28 -17.00
CA ASP A 88 -3.38 5.58 -15.59
C ASP A 88 -4.40 4.91 -14.68
N LEU A 89 -3.93 4.56 -13.49
CA LEU A 89 -4.78 4.27 -12.35
C LEU A 89 -4.85 5.50 -11.46
N TYR A 90 -6.04 5.82 -10.97
CA TYR A 90 -6.27 6.92 -10.04
C TYR A 90 -6.82 6.38 -8.72
N PHE A 91 -6.09 6.62 -7.63
CA PHE A 91 -6.51 6.22 -6.29
C PHE A 91 -7.46 7.28 -5.71
N VAL A 92 -8.77 7.02 -5.77
CA VAL A 92 -9.82 8.00 -5.40
C VAL A 92 -9.95 8.12 -3.88
N ASP A 93 -10.18 7.00 -3.21
CA ASP A 93 -10.51 6.98 -1.79
C ASP A 93 -10.21 5.62 -1.16
N GLY A 94 -9.94 5.59 0.14
CA GLY A 94 -9.60 4.38 0.87
C GLY A 94 -9.25 4.67 2.32
N PRO A 95 -8.97 3.61 3.10
CA PRO A 95 -8.68 3.71 4.54
C PRO A 95 -7.30 4.35 4.83
N VAL A 96 -6.42 4.46 3.83
CA VAL A 96 -5.07 5.04 3.93
C VAL A 96 -4.86 6.10 2.86
N ASN A 97 -3.93 7.01 3.12
CA ASN A 97 -3.52 8.05 2.16
C ASN A 97 -2.53 7.54 1.12
N GLU A 98 -1.86 6.42 1.37
CA GLU A 98 -0.83 5.84 0.50
C GLU A 98 -0.96 4.32 0.49
N VAL A 99 -0.84 3.71 -0.70
CA VAL A 99 -0.96 2.27 -0.89
C VAL A 99 0.01 1.79 -1.96
N THR A 100 0.69 0.68 -1.71
CA THR A 100 1.54 0.00 -2.69
C THR A 100 0.77 -1.20 -3.25
N ILE A 101 0.66 -1.28 -4.57
CA ILE A 101 -0.06 -2.34 -5.28
C ILE A 101 0.76 -2.81 -6.49
N MET A 102 0.47 -4.01 -6.98
CA MET A 102 0.87 -4.39 -8.34
C MET A 102 -0.37 -4.35 -9.23
N ALA A 103 -0.28 -3.67 -10.36
CA ALA A 103 -1.38 -3.55 -11.31
C ALA A 103 -0.99 -4.19 -12.63
N ASP A 104 -1.88 -5.03 -13.15
CA ASP A 104 -1.75 -5.61 -14.48
C ASP A 104 -2.79 -4.99 -15.41
N VAL A 105 -2.37 -4.41 -16.53
CA VAL A 105 -3.27 -3.95 -17.59
C VAL A 105 -3.26 -4.96 -18.71
N GLY A 106 -4.42 -5.22 -19.29
CA GLY A 106 -4.52 -5.97 -20.53
C GLY A 106 -5.68 -5.57 -21.40
N THR A 107 -5.59 -5.97 -22.66
CA THR A 107 -6.61 -5.69 -23.68
C THR A 107 -7.14 -6.99 -24.26
N PHE A 108 -8.40 -6.98 -24.65
CA PHE A 108 -9.02 -8.08 -25.36
C PHE A 108 -9.06 -7.76 -26.85
N GLU A 109 -8.70 -8.73 -27.67
CA GLU A 109 -8.86 -8.61 -29.12
C GLU A 109 -10.35 -8.66 -29.49
N ASN A 110 -10.77 -7.70 -30.31
CA ASN A 110 -12.07 -7.74 -30.95
C ASN A 110 -11.99 -8.73 -32.11
N SER A 111 -12.36 -10.00 -31.91
CA SER A 111 -12.56 -10.91 -33.03
C SER A 111 -13.71 -10.39 -33.89
N SER A 112 -13.39 -9.69 -34.97
CA SER A 112 -14.34 -9.34 -36.02
C SER A 112 -14.70 -10.60 -36.82
N THR A 113 -15.51 -11.48 -36.24
CA THR A 113 -16.19 -12.52 -37.00
C THR A 113 -17.37 -13.02 -36.20
N GLN A 114 -18.52 -13.03 -36.85
CA GLN A 114 -19.78 -13.63 -36.40
C GLN A 114 -19.52 -15.03 -35.83
N ASN A 115 -19.46 -15.17 -34.51
CA ASN A 115 -19.62 -16.44 -33.84
C ASN A 115 -20.39 -16.21 -32.52
N PRO A 116 -21.58 -16.80 -32.35
CA PRO A 116 -22.47 -16.51 -31.23
C PRO A 116 -22.13 -17.32 -29.97
N ASN A 117 -20.89 -17.82 -29.85
CA ASN A 117 -20.44 -18.57 -28.68
C ASN A 117 -19.45 -17.71 -27.87
N PRO A 118 -19.73 -17.44 -26.58
CA PRO A 118 -18.85 -16.65 -25.73
C PRO A 118 -17.68 -17.52 -25.28
N ASN A 119 -16.71 -17.78 -26.17
CA ASN A 119 -15.40 -18.17 -25.70
C ASN A 119 -14.83 -17.00 -24.90
N PRO A 120 -14.21 -17.24 -23.72
CA PRO A 120 -13.70 -16.17 -22.89
C PRO A 120 -12.68 -15.41 -23.72
N ALA A 121 -12.97 -14.13 -24.03
CA ALA A 121 -12.11 -13.36 -24.92
C ALA A 121 -10.67 -13.47 -24.43
N ILE A 122 -9.78 -13.90 -25.32
CA ILE A 122 -8.40 -14.19 -24.97
C ILE A 122 -7.75 -12.86 -24.61
N LEU A 123 -7.15 -12.80 -23.42
CA LEU A 123 -6.34 -11.65 -23.00
C LEU A 123 -5.07 -11.66 -23.85
N THR A 124 -4.95 -10.74 -24.80
CA THR A 124 -3.87 -10.79 -25.80
C THR A 124 -2.59 -10.13 -25.31
N MET A 125 -2.72 -9.09 -24.48
CA MET A 125 -1.59 -8.29 -23.99
C MET A 125 -1.74 -8.09 -22.49
N LYS A 126 -0.63 -8.24 -21.76
CA LYS A 126 -0.58 -8.06 -20.31
C LYS A 126 0.70 -7.32 -19.94
N GLU A 127 0.57 -6.24 -19.20
CA GLU A 127 1.68 -5.46 -18.64
C GLU A 127 1.47 -5.28 -17.15
N SER A 128 2.53 -5.48 -16.36
CA SER A 128 2.49 -5.50 -14.90
C SER A 128 3.42 -4.43 -14.35
N LYS A 129 2.92 -3.57 -13.46
CA LYS A 129 3.71 -2.51 -12.82
C LYS A 129 3.45 -2.44 -11.33
N SER A 130 4.51 -2.34 -10.55
CA SER A 130 4.42 -2.06 -9.12
C SER A 130 4.28 -0.56 -8.91
N LEU A 131 3.20 -0.14 -8.26
CA LEU A 131 2.82 1.26 -8.11
C LEU A 131 2.72 1.61 -6.63
N LYS A 132 3.37 2.71 -6.26
CA LYS A 132 3.19 3.36 -4.96
C LYS A 132 2.26 4.56 -5.18
N MET A 133 1.00 4.41 -4.80
CA MET A 133 -0.05 5.37 -5.11
C MET A 133 -0.44 6.21 -3.90
N GLN A 134 -0.62 7.51 -4.13
CA GLN A 134 -1.15 8.44 -3.14
C GLN A 134 -2.60 8.80 -3.45
N LYS A 135 -3.39 8.97 -2.39
CA LYS A 135 -4.81 9.31 -2.49
C LYS A 135 -4.96 10.64 -3.21
N GLY A 136 -5.77 10.64 -4.25
CA GLY A 136 -6.01 11.80 -5.11
C GLY A 136 -4.96 12.00 -6.21
N VAL A 137 -4.01 11.07 -6.37
CA VAL A 137 -2.93 11.13 -7.37
C VAL A 137 -3.10 10.00 -8.40
N GLU A 138 -2.86 10.33 -9.66
CA GLU A 138 -2.79 9.38 -10.78
C GLU A 138 -1.40 8.80 -10.93
N CYS A 139 -1.32 7.54 -11.32
CA CYS A 139 -0.07 6.86 -11.64
C CYS A 139 -0.23 6.09 -12.94
N GLU A 140 0.68 6.34 -13.88
CA GLU A 140 0.70 5.64 -15.16
C GLU A 140 1.07 4.16 -14.95
N ILE A 141 0.26 3.26 -15.50
CA ILE A 141 0.49 1.82 -15.46
C ILE A 141 1.27 1.34 -16.68
N THR A 142 1.00 1.92 -17.84
CA THR A 142 1.70 1.64 -19.11
C THR A 142 3.09 2.27 -19.14
N GLU A 143 3.90 1.84 -20.10
CA GLU A 143 5.15 2.50 -20.50
C GLU A 143 5.01 3.00 -21.94
N ASP A 144 5.80 4.00 -22.33
CA ASP A 144 5.64 4.77 -23.58
C ASP A 144 5.63 3.87 -24.84
N SER A 145 6.48 2.83 -24.84
CA SER A 145 6.65 1.88 -25.96
C SER A 145 5.86 0.58 -25.81
N SER A 146 4.94 0.53 -24.84
CA SER A 146 4.10 -0.63 -24.53
C SER A 146 3.32 -1.15 -25.74
N LYS A 147 3.07 -2.47 -25.75
CA LYS A 147 2.19 -3.07 -26.77
C LYS A 147 0.76 -2.55 -26.62
N ILE A 148 0.37 -2.25 -25.37
CA ILE A 148 -0.93 -1.69 -25.03
C ILE A 148 -1.08 -0.28 -25.61
N SER A 149 -0.08 0.59 -25.47
CA SER A 149 -0.11 1.94 -26.06
C SER A 149 -0.32 1.90 -27.57
N LYS A 150 0.45 1.06 -28.28
CA LYS A 150 0.31 0.86 -29.74
C LYS A 150 -1.09 0.37 -30.12
N TYR A 151 -1.60 -0.62 -29.40
CA TYR A 151 -2.96 -1.13 -29.60
C TYR A 151 -4.03 -0.06 -29.42
N LEU A 152 -3.94 0.76 -28.37
CA LEU A 152 -4.90 1.83 -28.11
C LEU A 152 -4.84 2.91 -29.19
N LYS A 153 -3.64 3.25 -29.66
CA LYS A 153 -3.43 4.21 -30.76
C LYS A 153 -4.03 3.73 -32.09
N GLU A 154 -3.90 2.44 -32.42
CA GLU A 154 -4.49 1.83 -33.63
C GLU A 154 -6.02 1.64 -33.56
N ASN A 155 -6.58 1.68 -32.35
CA ASN A 155 -8.01 1.49 -32.09
C ASN A 155 -8.73 2.77 -31.64
N VAL A 156 -8.17 3.93 -31.96
CA VAL A 156 -8.89 5.20 -31.87
C VAL A 156 -10.18 5.13 -32.71
N ASP A 157 -11.26 5.71 -32.18
CA ASP A 157 -12.63 5.65 -32.69
C ASP A 157 -13.28 4.27 -32.76
N LYS A 158 -12.62 3.22 -32.26
CA LYS A 158 -13.18 1.88 -32.10
C LYS A 158 -13.55 1.60 -30.65
N ILE A 159 -14.42 0.60 -30.44
CA ILE A 159 -14.75 0.09 -29.11
C ILE A 159 -13.62 -0.84 -28.67
N VAL A 160 -12.98 -0.54 -27.55
CA VAL A 160 -11.95 -1.38 -26.93
C VAL A 160 -12.45 -1.93 -25.61
N ARG A 161 -11.89 -3.06 -25.20
CA ARG A 161 -12.12 -3.64 -23.88
C ARG A 161 -10.80 -3.81 -23.15
N ILE A 162 -10.69 -3.13 -22.02
CA ILE A 162 -9.50 -3.08 -21.17
C ILE A 162 -9.81 -3.78 -19.86
N SER A 163 -8.91 -4.63 -19.39
CA SER A 163 -8.94 -5.20 -18.05
C SER A 163 -7.78 -4.66 -17.22
N VAL A 164 -8.07 -4.31 -15.98
CA VAL A 164 -7.04 -4.03 -14.97
C VAL A 164 -7.20 -5.01 -13.83
N VAL A 165 -6.12 -5.72 -13.48
CA VAL A 165 -6.05 -6.61 -12.32
C VAL A 165 -5.20 -5.97 -11.26
N LEU A 166 -5.79 -5.68 -10.10
CA LEU A 166 -5.10 -5.10 -8.96
C LEU A 166 -4.74 -6.20 -7.97
N HIS A 167 -3.45 -6.42 -7.76
CA HIS A 167 -2.90 -7.28 -6.72
C HIS A 167 -2.54 -6.44 -5.50
N MET A 168 -3.30 -6.64 -4.43
CA MET A 168 -3.19 -5.88 -3.18
C MET A 168 -2.85 -6.82 -2.03
N GLU A 169 -2.04 -6.39 -1.08
CA GLU A 169 -1.77 -7.21 0.12
C GLU A 169 -3.04 -7.46 0.91
N SER A 170 -3.25 -8.69 1.38
CA SER A 170 -4.44 -9.07 2.15
C SER A 170 -4.58 -8.29 3.46
N ARG A 171 -3.46 -7.87 4.04
CA ARG A 171 -3.41 -7.05 5.27
C ARG A 171 -4.12 -5.71 5.11
N LEU A 172 -4.15 -5.16 3.89
CA LEU A 172 -4.91 -3.95 3.57
C LEU A 172 -6.43 -4.13 3.71
N PHE A 173 -6.90 -5.37 3.86
CA PHE A 173 -8.32 -5.67 4.06
C PHE A 173 -8.58 -6.27 5.44
N GLU A 174 -7.62 -6.19 6.36
CA GLU A 174 -7.80 -6.59 7.75
C GLU A 174 -8.21 -5.37 8.60
N PRO A 175 -9.33 -5.42 9.33
CA PRO A 175 -9.77 -4.31 10.19
C PRO A 175 -8.71 -3.86 11.20
N PHE A 176 -7.92 -4.81 11.71
CA PHE A 176 -6.89 -4.54 12.71
C PHE A 176 -5.74 -3.67 12.18
N THR A 177 -5.47 -3.68 10.87
CA THR A 177 -4.45 -2.83 10.22
C THR A 177 -4.67 -1.34 10.47
N TYR A 178 -5.93 -0.94 10.69
CA TYR A 178 -6.31 0.46 10.85
C TYR A 178 -6.52 0.88 12.31
N LEU A 179 -6.53 -0.05 13.26
CA LEU A 179 -6.82 0.26 14.66
C LEU A 179 -5.71 1.09 15.34
N ASP A 180 -4.45 0.91 14.94
CA ASP A 180 -3.30 1.64 15.49
C ASP A 180 -3.07 3.02 14.84
N SER A 181 -3.85 3.38 13.81
CA SER A 181 -3.74 4.67 13.11
C SER A 181 -4.39 5.83 13.87
N ILE A 182 -5.13 5.55 14.95
CA ILE A 182 -5.57 6.58 15.89
C ILE A 182 -4.35 6.91 16.74
N SER A 183 -3.54 7.88 16.28
CA SER A 183 -2.44 8.43 17.07
C SER A 183 -2.94 8.65 18.51
N PRO A 184 -2.25 8.13 19.54
CA PRO A 184 -2.66 8.41 20.92
C PRO A 184 -2.81 9.91 21.02
N THR A 185 -3.98 10.35 21.50
CA THR A 185 -4.36 11.77 21.51
C THR A 185 -3.15 12.60 21.94
N PRO A 186 -2.59 13.46 21.06
CA PRO A 186 -1.32 14.11 21.33
C PRO A 186 -1.34 14.75 22.73
N ARG A 187 -0.25 14.64 23.49
CA ARG A 187 -0.19 15.18 24.86
C ARG A 187 -0.56 16.68 24.92
N ALA A 188 -0.39 17.39 23.81
CA ALA A 188 -0.75 18.80 23.62
C ALA A 188 -1.99 19.03 22.72
N SER A 189 -2.91 18.07 22.59
CA SER A 189 -4.16 18.30 21.85
C SER A 189 -5.15 19.14 22.67
N PHE A 190 -6.12 19.77 22.00
CA PHE A 190 -7.23 20.47 22.67
C PHE A 190 -8.00 19.54 23.62
N LEU A 191 -8.20 18.28 23.26
CA LEU A 191 -8.86 17.29 24.11
C LEU A 191 -8.04 17.01 25.38
N THR A 192 -6.71 16.88 25.24
CA THR A 192 -5.79 16.68 26.36
C THR A 192 -5.70 17.92 27.24
N ALA A 193 -5.65 19.11 26.64
CA ALA A 193 -5.68 20.39 27.35
C ALA A 193 -6.99 20.60 28.11
N ASN A 194 -8.12 20.25 27.49
CA ASN A 194 -9.45 20.34 28.12
C ASN A 194 -9.59 19.34 29.27
N TYR A 195 -9.16 18.09 29.05
CA TYR A 195 -9.10 17.08 30.12
C TYR A 195 -8.22 17.57 31.28
N ASN A 196 -7.00 18.03 31.00
CA ASN A 196 -6.06 18.56 31.99
C ASN A 196 -6.63 19.77 32.73
N ALA A 197 -7.25 20.71 32.04
CA ALA A 197 -7.93 21.86 32.64
C ALA A 197 -9.07 21.41 33.56
N ARG A 198 -9.84 20.39 33.13
CA ARG A 198 -10.96 19.85 33.91
C ARG A 198 -10.47 19.15 35.18
N VAL A 199 -9.50 18.25 35.09
CA VAL A 199 -8.97 17.50 36.25
C VAL A 199 -8.19 18.38 37.22
N ASN A 200 -7.48 19.40 36.72
CA ASN A 200 -6.75 20.36 37.55
C ASN A 200 -7.62 21.53 38.02
N SER A 201 -8.85 21.68 37.55
CA SER A 201 -9.75 22.76 37.96
C SER A 201 -10.00 22.74 39.47
N LYS A 202 -10.10 23.94 40.08
CA LYS A 202 -10.47 24.10 41.49
C LYS A 202 -11.82 23.45 41.83
N VAL A 203 -12.74 23.40 40.86
CA VAL A 203 -14.08 22.82 41.02
C VAL A 203 -14.02 21.29 41.07
N TRP A 204 -13.27 20.65 40.17
CA TRP A 204 -13.07 19.20 40.17
C TRP A 204 -12.28 18.75 41.40
N ARG A 205 -11.20 19.46 41.75
CA ARG A 205 -10.40 19.18 42.97
C ARG A 205 -11.23 19.34 44.26
N ARG A 206 -12.20 20.26 44.31
CA ARG A 206 -13.14 20.39 45.44
C ARG A 206 -14.18 19.27 45.46
N ARG A 207 -14.71 18.84 44.30
CA ARG A 207 -15.66 17.72 44.22
C ARG A 207 -15.00 16.36 44.50
N SER A 208 -13.76 16.13 44.08
CA SER A 208 -13.04 14.88 44.38
C SER A 208 -12.75 14.77 45.88
N LYS A 209 -12.28 15.85 46.52
CA LYS A 209 -12.11 15.92 47.99
C LYS A 209 -13.40 15.69 48.77
N LYS A 210 -14.55 16.12 48.23
CA LYS A 210 -15.86 15.91 48.86
C LYS A 210 -16.37 14.46 48.73
N ARG A 211 -15.91 13.70 47.74
CA ARG A 211 -16.23 12.26 47.60
C ARG A 211 -15.31 11.38 48.46
N THR A 212 -14.04 11.74 48.64
CA THR A 212 -13.12 11.00 49.55
C THR A 212 -13.50 11.09 51.03
N CYS A 213 -14.33 12.07 51.41
CA CYS A 213 -14.81 12.19 52.79
C CYS A 213 -16.05 11.34 53.10
N ARG A 214 -16.69 10.70 52.10
CA ARG A 214 -17.89 9.86 52.32
C ARG A 214 -17.70 8.37 52.06
N SER A 215 -16.55 7.93 51.55
CA SER A 215 -16.21 6.51 51.50
C SER A 215 -14.91 6.24 52.25
N LEU A 216 -15.03 6.01 53.56
CA LEU A 216 -14.06 5.18 54.27
C LEU A 216 -14.06 3.80 53.61
N LYS A 217 -13.04 3.53 52.78
CA LYS A 217 -12.33 2.25 52.69
C LYS A 217 -11.12 2.40 51.75
N HIS A 218 -9.97 2.50 52.40
CA HIS A 218 -8.61 2.37 51.89
C HIS A 218 -8.06 3.45 50.94
N CYS A 219 -7.82 4.64 51.51
CA CYS A 219 -6.84 5.57 50.95
C CYS A 219 -5.44 5.13 51.42
N ILE A 220 -4.63 4.63 50.49
CA ILE A 220 -3.24 4.25 50.74
C ILE A 220 -2.48 5.49 51.21
N SER A 221 -1.85 5.41 52.37
CA SER A 221 -1.10 6.52 52.98
C SER A 221 0.07 6.90 52.07
N ASP A 222 0.54 8.15 52.11
CA ASP A 222 1.66 8.56 51.26
C ASP A 222 2.95 7.77 51.58
N LYS A 223 3.09 7.25 52.82
CA LYS A 223 4.16 6.31 53.17
C LYS A 223 4.00 4.94 52.49
N GLU A 224 2.76 4.48 52.34
CA GLU A 224 2.48 3.22 51.65
C GLU A 224 2.68 3.37 50.14
N LYS A 225 2.34 4.52 49.55
CA LYS A 225 2.65 4.82 48.14
C LYS A 225 4.15 4.79 47.85
N ILE A 226 4.95 5.43 48.71
CA ILE A 226 6.42 5.40 48.60
C ILE A 226 6.94 3.97 48.71
N ASN A 227 6.31 3.15 49.56
CA ASN A 227 6.68 1.74 49.70
C ASN A 227 6.32 0.92 48.45
N TYR A 228 5.16 1.14 47.84
CA TYR A 228 4.77 0.51 46.58
C TYR A 228 5.67 0.95 45.42
N GLU A 229 6.01 2.24 45.33
CA GLU A 229 6.92 2.77 44.32
C GLU A 229 8.32 2.16 44.42
N LYS A 230 8.83 2.02 45.66
CA LYS A 230 10.10 1.34 45.92
C LYS A 230 10.06 -0.14 45.52
N LYS A 231 8.94 -0.82 45.82
CA LYS A 231 8.75 -2.24 45.47
C LYS A 231 8.60 -2.46 43.96
N VAL A 232 7.99 -1.51 43.25
CA VAL A 232 7.92 -1.52 41.78
C VAL A 232 9.31 -1.32 41.18
N GLN A 233 10.11 -0.42 41.75
CA GLN A 233 11.50 -0.21 41.31
C GLN A 233 12.36 -1.47 41.48
N GLU A 234 12.25 -2.13 42.63
CA GLU A 234 12.92 -3.40 42.93
C GLU A 234 12.56 -4.50 41.91
N ILE A 235 11.27 -4.64 41.56
CA ILE A 235 10.82 -5.60 40.54
C ILE A 235 11.40 -5.28 39.15
N LEU A 236 11.50 -4.00 38.79
CA LEU A 236 12.07 -3.58 37.50
C LEU A 236 13.57 -3.84 37.45
N ASP A 237 14.27 -3.67 38.56
CA ASP A 237 15.71 -3.93 38.65
C ASP A 237 15.97 -5.46 38.61
N ASP A 238 15.14 -6.28 39.28
CA ASP A 238 15.18 -7.75 39.17
C ASP A 238 14.88 -8.26 37.74
N GLU A 239 13.94 -7.64 37.03
CA GLU A 239 13.64 -7.97 35.63
C GLU A 239 14.83 -7.60 34.72
N ARG A 240 15.49 -6.44 34.95
CA ARG A 240 16.71 -6.07 34.22
C ARG A 240 17.84 -7.07 34.45
N GLU A 241 18.04 -7.51 35.69
CA GLU A 241 19.06 -8.52 36.00
C GLU A 241 18.72 -9.88 35.36
N ARG A 242 17.46 -10.31 35.38
CA ARG A 242 17.03 -11.53 34.68
C ARG A 242 17.25 -11.47 33.17
N ILE A 243 17.07 -10.30 32.54
CA ILE A 243 17.38 -10.10 31.13
C ILE A 243 18.90 -10.18 30.90
N PHE A 244 19.69 -9.55 31.77
CA PHE A 244 21.15 -9.60 31.68
C PHE A 244 21.72 -11.02 31.87
N GLU A 245 21.15 -11.82 32.79
CA GLU A 245 21.50 -13.23 32.97
C GLU A 245 21.11 -14.12 31.79
N LYS A 246 19.96 -13.85 31.14
CA LYS A 246 19.54 -14.54 29.92
C LYS A 246 20.51 -14.24 28.76
N ASP A 247 20.93 -12.99 28.62
CA ASP A 247 21.90 -12.57 27.61
C ASP A 247 23.30 -13.16 27.87
N GLN A 248 23.72 -13.26 29.14
CA GLN A 248 24.96 -13.97 29.48
C GLN A 248 24.88 -15.48 29.24
N LYS A 249 23.75 -16.13 29.56
CA LYS A 249 23.56 -17.56 29.27
C LYS A 249 23.48 -17.85 27.76
N GLN A 250 22.92 -16.96 26.96
CA GLN A 250 22.99 -17.05 25.50
C GLN A 250 24.42 -16.88 24.97
N ARG A 251 25.25 -16.02 25.58
CA ARG A 251 26.66 -15.90 25.22
C ARG A 251 27.51 -17.13 25.61
N ILE A 252 27.20 -17.77 26.73
CA ILE A 252 27.92 -18.98 27.19
C ILE A 252 27.44 -20.24 26.43
N GLY A 253 26.19 -20.26 25.95
CA GLY A 253 25.62 -21.36 25.15
C GLY A 253 26.14 -21.48 23.71
N PHE A 254 26.87 -20.49 23.20
CA PHE A 254 27.54 -20.52 21.88
C PHE A 254 29.06 -20.79 21.97
N GLY A 255 29.56 -21.16 23.15
CA GLY A 255 30.99 -21.23 23.45
C GLY A 255 31.60 -22.63 23.51
N LEU A 256 30.96 -23.69 23.01
CA LEU A 256 31.58 -25.03 22.97
C LEU A 256 31.04 -25.85 21.80
N THR A 257 31.66 -25.69 20.62
CA THR A 257 32.02 -26.75 19.64
C THR A 257 32.34 -26.09 18.30
N ALA A 258 33.61 -25.89 17.98
CA ALA A 258 34.14 -25.87 16.59
C ALA A 258 35.62 -25.49 16.60
N SER A 259 36.49 -26.45 16.88
CA SER A 259 37.88 -26.41 16.42
C SER A 259 38.41 -27.84 16.30
N GLN A 260 37.73 -28.60 15.46
CA GLN A 260 38.25 -29.79 14.81
C GLN A 260 37.43 -29.91 13.54
N PHE A 261 37.98 -29.41 12.44
CA PHE A 261 38.03 -30.09 11.15
C PHE A 261 38.64 -29.11 10.13
N ASP A 262 39.89 -29.40 9.81
CA ASP A 262 40.58 -28.92 8.62
C ASP A 262 39.72 -29.14 7.37
N PHE A 263 39.67 -28.16 6.47
CA PHE A 263 39.66 -28.48 5.06
C PHE A 263 40.48 -27.47 4.27
N THR A 264 41.61 -27.98 3.79
CA THR A 264 42.48 -27.45 2.74
C THR A 264 41.66 -27.18 1.47
N ILE A 265 41.88 -26.03 0.84
CA ILE A 265 42.00 -25.77 -0.61
C ILE A 265 41.95 -24.26 -0.77
N SER A 266 43.09 -23.62 -1.03
CA SER A 266 43.23 -22.53 -2.02
C SER A 266 44.63 -21.91 -1.96
N ARG A 267 45.62 -22.56 -2.59
CA ARG A 267 46.82 -21.90 -3.12
C ARG A 267 47.27 -22.60 -4.41
N LYS A 268 46.50 -22.39 -5.47
CA LYS A 268 47.02 -22.38 -6.85
C LYS A 268 46.93 -20.93 -7.33
N PHE A 269 47.98 -20.50 -8.03
CA PHE A 269 48.25 -19.17 -8.58
C PHE A 269 49.04 -18.21 -7.68
N ALA A 270 50.33 -18.53 -7.49
CA ALA A 270 51.38 -17.53 -7.56
C ALA A 270 52.28 -17.86 -8.77
N ARG A 271 52.43 -16.87 -9.65
CA ARG A 271 53.23 -16.76 -10.89
C ARG A 271 54.64 -17.37 -10.75
N ILE A 272 55.14 -18.14 -11.72
CA ILE A 272 55.88 -17.67 -12.91
C ILE A 272 56.82 -16.48 -12.63
N ARG A 273 58.09 -16.75 -12.27
CA ARG A 273 59.30 -16.23 -12.96
C ARG A 273 60.60 -16.62 -12.23
N ALA A 274 61.62 -16.90 -13.06
CA ALA A 274 63.07 -16.93 -12.82
C ALA A 274 63.69 -18.25 -12.31
N GLY A 275 64.52 -18.84 -13.17
CA GLY A 275 65.46 -19.93 -12.87
C GLY A 275 65.36 -21.07 -13.86
#